data_AF-A0A5Q4FZ51-F1
#
_entry.id   AF-A0A5Q4FZ51-F1
#
_cell.length_a   1.000
_cell.length_b   1.000
_cell.length_c   1.000
_cell.angle_alpha   90.00
_cell.angle_beta   90.00
_cell.angle_gamma   90.00
#
_symmetry.space_group_name_H-M   'P 1'
#
loop_
_entity.id
_entity.type
_entity.pdbx_description
1 polymer ?
#
loop_
_entity_poly.entity_id
_entity_poly.type
_entity_poly.pdbx_seq_one_letter_code
_entity_poly.pdbx_strand_id
1 'polypeptide(L)'
;MHLYMRVMVRDLNALLRELHLSMPQMGTLHLLNAQGGQSVSAIAEHLNLSLAATSHLVERLVQRGLLTRAEDPADRRHKRVALAPDGVALVARIHRQAAAAFDEVLEPLPSELRGRFEATVLEVLSVLAPGVAVAR
;
A
#
# COMPACT_ATOMS: atom_id res chain seq x y z
N MET A 1 -14.72 13.66 -7.62
CA MET A 1 -13.79 13.69 -6.45
C MET A 1 -14.44 13.26 -5.12
N HIS A 2 -15.69 13.67 -4.81
CA HIS A 2 -16.33 13.33 -3.52
C HIS A 2 -16.71 11.85 -3.34
N LEU A 3 -17.13 11.15 -4.41
CA LEU A 3 -17.42 9.70 -4.37
C LEU A 3 -16.18 8.88 -3.99
N TYR A 4 -15.02 9.29 -4.50
CA TYR A 4 -13.71 8.68 -4.22
C TYR A 4 -13.35 8.75 -2.72
N MET A 5 -13.54 9.91 -2.07
CA MET A 5 -13.28 10.03 -0.63
C MET A 5 -14.29 9.28 0.23
N ARG A 6 -15.58 9.24 -0.16
CA ARG A 6 -16.64 8.70 0.69
C ARG A 6 -16.50 7.19 0.90
N VAL A 7 -16.01 6.50 -0.13
CA VAL A 7 -15.79 5.05 -0.17
C VAL A 7 -14.41 4.70 0.36
N MET A 8 -13.34 5.33 -0.15
CA MET A 8 -12.00 5.01 0.30
C MET A 8 -11.78 5.34 1.78
N VAL A 9 -12.24 6.49 2.28
CA VAL A 9 -11.82 6.96 3.62
C VAL A 9 -12.55 6.20 4.73
N ARG A 10 -13.81 5.81 4.54
CA ARG A 10 -14.57 5.11 5.59
C ARG A 10 -14.06 3.68 5.77
N ASP A 11 -13.95 2.94 4.67
CA ASP A 11 -13.64 1.51 4.73
C ASP A 11 -12.15 1.28 4.97
N LEU A 12 -11.27 2.13 4.42
CA LEU A 12 -9.84 2.09 4.74
C LEU A 12 -9.58 2.40 6.22
N ASN A 13 -10.23 3.41 6.81
CA ASN A 13 -10.01 3.72 8.23
C ASN A 13 -10.52 2.61 9.15
N ALA A 14 -11.66 1.99 8.82
CA ALA A 14 -12.16 0.83 9.56
C ALA A 14 -11.19 -0.35 9.45
N LEU A 15 -10.72 -0.64 8.25
CA LEU A 15 -9.76 -1.71 7.99
C LEU A 15 -8.43 -1.49 8.71
N LEU A 16 -7.87 -0.29 8.66
CA LEU A 16 -6.62 0.02 9.35
C LEU A 16 -6.76 -0.12 10.87
N ARG A 17 -7.91 0.23 11.45
CA ARG A 17 -8.19 0.00 12.87
C ARG A 17 -8.25 -1.50 13.20
N GLU A 18 -8.94 -2.29 12.39
CA GLU A 18 -9.02 -3.76 12.55
C GLU A 18 -7.62 -4.40 12.49
N LEU A 19 -6.79 -3.94 11.56
CA LEU A 19 -5.42 -4.45 11.38
C LEU A 19 -4.40 -3.81 12.34
N HIS A 20 -4.85 -2.93 13.23
CA HIS A 20 -4.01 -2.14 14.13
C HIS A 20 -2.83 -1.45 13.41
N LEU A 21 -3.09 -0.90 12.23
CA LEU A 21 -2.12 -0.17 11.41
C LEU A 21 -2.39 1.33 11.46
N SER A 22 -1.32 2.12 11.57
CA SER A 22 -1.39 3.56 11.30
C SER A 22 -1.25 3.85 9.80
N MET A 23 -1.63 5.06 9.37
CA MET A 23 -1.44 5.51 7.98
C MET A 23 0.02 5.43 7.52
N PRO A 24 1.02 5.91 8.29
CA PRO A 24 2.42 5.73 7.92
C PRO A 24 2.87 4.27 7.82
N GLN A 25 2.32 3.37 8.65
CA GLN A 25 2.64 1.95 8.58
C GLN A 25 2.09 1.33 7.30
N MET A 26 0.85 1.66 6.93
CA MET A 26 0.27 1.26 5.65
C MET A 26 1.09 1.80 4.48
N GLY A 27 1.48 3.08 4.51
CA GLY A 27 2.33 3.68 3.49
C GLY A 27 3.68 2.97 3.35
N THR A 28 4.31 2.60 4.47
CA THR A 28 5.56 1.82 4.46
C THR A 28 5.37 0.46 3.78
N LEU A 29 4.32 -0.28 4.16
CA LEU A 29 4.04 -1.61 3.58
C LEU A 29 3.78 -1.51 2.07
N HIS A 30 3.03 -0.50 1.63
CA HIS A 30 2.72 -0.28 0.22
C HIS A 30 3.96 0.13 -0.60
N LEU A 31 4.79 1.02 -0.06
CA LEU A 31 6.08 1.39 -0.67
C LEU A 31 6.97 0.16 -0.89
N LEU A 32 7.15 -0.66 0.14
CA LEU A 32 8.00 -1.83 0.08
C LEU A 32 7.43 -2.94 -0.82
N ASN A 33 6.09 -3.01 -0.95
CA ASN A 33 5.45 -3.90 -1.91
C ASN A 33 5.72 -3.46 -3.36
N ALA A 34 5.67 -2.15 -3.63
CA ALA A 34 5.81 -1.60 -4.98
C ALA A 34 7.27 -1.52 -5.44
N GLN A 35 8.20 -1.20 -4.55
CA GLN A 35 9.59 -0.86 -4.88
C GLN A 35 10.63 -1.83 -4.27
N GLY A 36 10.17 -2.89 -3.62
CA GLY A 36 11.05 -3.82 -2.90
C GLY A 36 11.69 -3.19 -1.66
N GLY A 37 12.75 -3.83 -1.15
CA GLY A 37 13.38 -3.40 0.09
C GLY A 37 14.00 -1.99 0.01
N GLN A 38 13.82 -1.15 1.02
CA GLN A 38 14.31 0.24 1.04
C GLN A 38 15.16 0.52 2.28
N SER A 39 16.00 1.56 2.22
CA SER A 39 16.65 2.05 3.44
C SER A 39 15.64 2.78 4.32
N VAL A 40 15.94 2.91 5.62
CA VAL A 40 15.09 3.70 6.54
C VAL A 40 15.04 5.17 6.12
N SER A 41 16.11 5.72 5.52
CA SER A 41 16.13 7.09 5.01
C SER A 41 15.18 7.28 3.82
N ALA A 42 15.19 6.36 2.86
CA ALA A 42 14.28 6.42 1.72
C ALA A 42 12.81 6.30 2.16
N ILE A 43 12.52 5.45 3.15
CA ILE A 43 11.18 5.37 3.75
C ILE A 43 10.80 6.69 4.42
N ALA A 44 11.72 7.31 5.16
CA ALA A 44 11.47 8.57 5.86
C ALA A 44 11.18 9.72 4.88
N GLU A 45 11.96 9.84 3.82
CA GLU A 45 11.75 10.79 2.73
C GLU A 45 10.41 10.57 2.04
N HIS A 46 10.08 9.32 1.69
CA HIS A 46 8.83 8.99 1.03
C HIS A 46 7.60 9.33 1.88
N LEU A 47 7.66 9.08 3.20
CA LEU A 47 6.56 9.34 4.13
C LEU A 47 6.56 10.77 4.68
N ASN A 48 7.55 11.60 4.32
CA ASN A 48 7.77 12.92 4.90
C ASN A 48 7.81 12.90 6.44
N LEU A 49 8.56 11.95 7.01
CA LEU A 49 8.75 11.76 8.45
C LEU A 49 10.21 11.95 8.84
N SER A 50 10.46 12.22 10.13
CA SER A 50 11.82 12.20 10.66
C SER A 50 12.42 10.78 10.63
N LEU A 51 13.75 10.69 10.55
CA LEU A 51 14.47 9.41 10.64
C LEU A 51 14.16 8.66 11.94
N ALA A 52 14.05 9.37 13.06
CA ALA A 52 13.72 8.78 14.35
C ALA A 52 12.31 8.18 14.37
N ALA A 53 11.30 8.93 13.90
CA ALA A 53 9.93 8.45 13.81
C ALA A 53 9.81 7.24 12.87
N THR A 54 10.50 7.29 11.73
CA THR A 54 10.53 6.20 10.75
C THR A 54 11.22 4.95 11.31
N SER A 55 12.35 5.12 12.01
CA SER A 55 13.07 4.00 12.64
C SER A 55 12.18 3.28 13.65
N HIS A 56 11.50 4.02 14.51
CA HIS A 56 10.56 3.47 15.50
C HIS A 56 9.37 2.78 14.81
N LEU A 57 8.82 3.37 13.74
CA LEU A 57 7.75 2.76 12.97
C LEU A 57 8.18 1.42 12.37
N VAL A 58 9.34 1.38 11.71
CA VAL A 58 9.90 0.18 11.09
C VAL A 58 10.13 -0.89 12.15
N GLU A 59 10.72 -0.52 13.29
CA GLU A 59 10.93 -1.43 14.41
C GLU A 59 9.63 -2.09 14.87
N ARG A 60 8.55 -1.32 15.07
CA ARG A 60 7.24 -1.89 15.43
C ARG A 60 6.69 -2.86 14.38
N LEU A 61 6.92 -2.60 13.09
CA LEU A 61 6.49 -3.51 12.03
C LEU A 61 7.36 -4.78 11.94
N VAL A 62 8.66 -4.68 12.25
CA VAL A 62 9.54 -5.85 12.39
C VAL A 62 9.15 -6.70 13.59
N GLN A 63 8.87 -6.08 14.74
CA GLN A 63 8.39 -6.79 15.94
C GLN A 63 7.07 -7.53 15.70
N ARG A 64 6.22 -7.01 14.81
CA ARG A 64 4.99 -7.65 14.36
C ARG A 64 5.18 -8.74 13.30
N GLY A 65 6.42 -9.02 12.88
CA GLY A 65 6.72 -10.00 11.84
C GLY A 65 6.33 -9.56 10.43
N LEU A 66 5.98 -8.28 10.21
CA LEU A 66 5.52 -7.77 8.91
C LEU A 66 6.67 -7.30 8.03
N LEU A 67 7.80 -6.91 8.63
CA LEU A 67 9.01 -6.49 7.94
C LEU A 67 10.22 -7.30 8.39
N THR A 68 11.21 -7.43 7.51
CA THR A 68 12.54 -7.94 7.85
C THR A 68 13.60 -6.86 7.63
N ARG A 69 14.70 -6.97 8.37
CA ARG A 69 15.92 -6.19 8.12
C ARG A 69 16.97 -7.14 7.57
N ALA A 70 17.44 -6.89 6.36
CA ALA A 70 18.54 -7.63 5.75
C ALA A 70 19.76 -6.71 5.58
N GLU A 71 20.94 -7.25 5.82
CA GLU A 71 22.18 -6.59 5.37
C GLU A 71 22.27 -6.72 3.85
N ASP A 72 22.63 -5.64 3.17
CA ASP A 72 22.94 -5.73 1.75
C ASP A 72 24.27 -6.50 1.58
N PRO A 73 24.29 -7.62 0.82
CA PRO A 73 25.52 -8.37 0.58
C PRO A 73 26.59 -7.56 -0.16
N ALA A 74 26.19 -6.56 -0.95
CA ALA A 74 27.09 -5.70 -1.73
C ALA A 74 27.58 -4.47 -0.93
N ASP A 75 26.82 -4.03 0.07
CA ASP A 75 27.21 -2.95 0.97
C ASP A 75 26.67 -3.15 2.39
N ARG A 76 27.48 -3.82 3.22
CA ARG A 76 27.18 -4.10 4.64
C ARG A 76 26.83 -2.86 5.48
N ARG A 77 27.11 -1.64 4.98
CA ARG A 77 26.77 -0.39 5.69
C ARG A 77 25.29 -0.04 5.54
N HIS A 78 24.59 -0.58 4.55
CA HIS A 78 23.20 -0.24 4.25
C HIS A 78 22.27 -1.41 4.55
N LYS A 79 21.66 -1.38 5.75
CA LYS A 79 20.58 -2.32 6.11
C LYS A 79 19.32 -1.95 5.32
N ARG A 80 18.80 -2.88 4.52
CA ARG A 80 17.53 -2.73 3.81
C ARG A 80 16.39 -3.32 4.64
N VAL A 81 15.26 -2.64 4.61
CA VAL A 81 13.99 -3.04 5.20
C VAL A 81 13.13 -3.58 4.08
N ALA A 82 12.62 -4.80 4.21
CA ALA A 82 11.76 -5.43 3.21
C ALA A 82 10.51 -6.03 3.85
N LEU A 83 9.51 -6.36 3.04
CA LEU A 83 8.35 -7.12 3.52
C LEU A 83 8.79 -8.53 3.95
N ALA A 84 8.30 -8.96 5.10
CA ALA A 84 8.27 -10.36 5.46
C ALA A 84 7.12 -11.08 4.71
N PRO A 85 7.08 -12.41 4.68
CA PRO A 85 5.96 -13.17 4.09
C PRO A 85 4.59 -12.72 4.63
N ASP A 86 4.47 -12.50 5.95
CA ASP A 86 3.24 -12.03 6.57
C ASP A 86 2.89 -10.60 6.15
N GLY A 87 3.89 -9.75 5.91
CA GLY A 87 3.72 -8.41 5.35
C GLY A 87 3.15 -8.45 3.93
N VAL A 88 3.67 -9.33 3.07
CA VAL A 88 3.16 -9.53 1.70
C VAL A 88 1.71 -10.02 1.75
N ALA A 89 1.42 -11.02 2.58
CA ALA A 89 0.07 -11.56 2.74
C ALA A 89 -0.92 -10.50 3.24
N LEU A 90 -0.48 -9.65 4.18
CA LEU A 90 -1.29 -8.56 4.72
C LEU A 90 -1.62 -7.50 3.65
N VAL A 91 -0.64 -7.06 2.86
CA VAL A 91 -0.88 -6.11 1.76
C VAL A 91 -1.86 -6.70 0.74
N ALA A 92 -1.69 -7.97 0.37
CA ALA A 92 -2.61 -8.64 -0.54
C ALA A 92 -4.04 -8.73 0.04
N ARG A 93 -4.19 -8.98 1.33
CA ARG A 93 -5.50 -8.95 2.02
C ARG A 93 -6.14 -7.57 1.94
N ILE A 94 -5.38 -6.51 2.22
CA ILE A 94 -5.87 -5.13 2.17
C ILE A 94 -6.34 -4.78 0.75
N HIS A 95 -5.56 -5.11 -0.28
CA HIS A 95 -5.96 -4.86 -1.67
C HIS A 95 -7.24 -5.60 -2.06
N ARG A 96 -7.42 -6.87 -1.65
CA ARG A 96 -8.66 -7.62 -1.90
C ARG A 96 -9.88 -6.98 -1.24
N GLN A 97 -9.75 -6.53 0.00
CA GLN A 97 -10.84 -5.86 0.72
C GLN A 97 -11.18 -4.52 0.09
N ALA A 98 -10.17 -3.75 -0.33
CA ALA A 98 -10.39 -2.50 -1.04
C ALA A 98 -11.09 -2.72 -2.40
N ALA A 99 -10.72 -3.76 -3.14
CA ALA A 99 -11.38 -4.12 -4.40
C ALA A 99 -12.85 -4.51 -4.18
N ALA A 100 -13.13 -5.35 -3.19
CA ALA A 100 -14.51 -5.76 -2.86
C ALA A 100 -15.39 -4.56 -2.47
N ALA A 101 -14.88 -3.63 -1.65
CA ALA A 101 -15.59 -2.41 -1.30
C ALA A 101 -15.86 -1.52 -2.52
N PHE A 102 -14.93 -1.49 -3.48
CA PHE A 102 -15.11 -0.76 -4.72
C PHE A 102 -16.18 -1.41 -5.61
N ASP A 103 -16.19 -2.75 -5.71
CA ASP A 103 -17.20 -3.49 -6.47
C ASP A 103 -18.62 -3.27 -5.92
N GLU A 104 -18.78 -3.26 -4.60
CA GLU A 104 -20.05 -2.97 -3.93
C GLU A 104 -20.57 -1.56 -4.27
N VAL A 105 -19.68 -0.58 -4.37
CA VAL A 105 -20.05 0.80 -4.72
C VAL A 105 -20.46 0.93 -6.17
N LEU A 106 -19.86 0.12 -7.05
CA LEU A 106 -20.21 0.09 -8.46
C LEU A 106 -21.43 -0.79 -8.75
N GLU A 107 -21.88 -1.62 -7.80
CA GLU A 107 -23.04 -2.54 -7.93
C GLU A 107 -24.27 -1.85 -8.54
N PRO A 108 -24.68 -0.65 -8.11
CA PRO A 108 -25.89 -0.01 -8.62
C PRO A 108 -25.75 0.56 -10.04
N LEU A 109 -24.55 0.55 -10.64
CA LEU A 109 -24.34 1.12 -11.97
C LEU A 109 -24.88 0.17 -13.05
N PRO A 110 -25.63 0.69 -14.04
CA PRO A 110 -25.95 -0.05 -15.24
C PRO A 110 -24.69 -0.60 -15.91
N SER A 111 -24.76 -1.81 -16.49
CA SER A 111 -23.61 -2.52 -17.08
C SER A 111 -22.84 -1.68 -18.11
N GLU A 112 -23.54 -0.91 -18.93
CA GLU A 112 -22.92 0.00 -19.91
C GLU A 112 -22.10 1.12 -19.24
N LEU A 113 -22.64 1.73 -18.19
CA LEU A 113 -21.96 2.80 -17.46
C LEU A 113 -20.76 2.25 -16.67
N ARG A 114 -20.91 1.05 -16.09
CA ARG A 114 -19.81 0.34 -15.42
C ARG A 114 -18.67 0.04 -16.39
N GLY A 115 -18.97 -0.55 -17.55
CA GLY A 115 -17.94 -0.87 -18.55
C GLY A 115 -17.20 0.36 -19.06
N ARG A 116 -17.91 1.47 -19.28
CA ARG A 116 -17.29 2.76 -19.63
C ARG A 116 -16.40 3.30 -18.52
N PHE A 117 -16.86 3.24 -17.27
CA PHE A 117 -16.09 3.70 -16.12
C PHE A 117 -14.79 2.89 -15.98
N GLU A 118 -14.87 1.57 -16.03
CA GLU A 118 -13.69 0.67 -15.97
C GLU A 118 -12.68 0.96 -17.08
N ALA A 119 -13.15 1.10 -18.33
CA ALA A 119 -12.30 1.44 -19.46
C ALA A 119 -11.57 2.77 -19.26
N THR A 120 -12.29 3.82 -18.82
CA THR A 120 -11.70 5.13 -18.54
C THR A 120 -10.72 5.09 -17.38
N VAL A 121 -10.99 4.34 -16.32
CA VAL A 121 -10.06 4.18 -15.19
C VAL A 121 -8.77 3.52 -15.66
N LEU A 122 -8.86 2.46 -16.46
CA LEU A 122 -7.68 1.78 -17.03
C LEU A 122 -6.85 2.71 -17.91
N GLU A 123 -7.51 3.50 -18.76
CA GLU A 123 -6.85 4.51 -19.59
C GLU A 123 -6.11 5.55 -18.74
N VAL A 124 -6.77 6.11 -17.72
CA VAL A 124 -6.16 7.07 -16.80
C VAL A 124 -4.98 6.46 -16.05
N LEU A 125 -5.11 5.22 -15.56
CA LEU A 125 -4.01 4.54 -14.86
C LEU A 125 -2.81 4.29 -15.77
N SER A 126 -3.03 4.00 -17.05
CA SER A 126 -1.94 3.83 -18.03
C SER A 126 -1.12 5.12 -18.22
N VAL A 127 -1.75 6.28 -18.08
CA VAL A 127 -1.10 7.59 -18.17
C VAL A 127 -0.41 7.98 -16.85
N LEU A 128 -1.06 7.74 -15.71
CA LEU A 128 -0.57 8.18 -14.39
C LEU A 128 0.47 7.26 -13.77
N ALA A 129 0.47 5.98 -14.13
CA ALA A 129 1.34 4.97 -13.53
C ALA A 129 1.90 3.99 -14.58
N PRO A 130 2.77 4.44 -15.50
CA PRO A 130 3.25 3.67 -16.67
C PRO A 130 4.11 2.42 -16.35
N GLY A 131 4.10 1.91 -15.11
CA GLY A 131 4.78 0.68 -14.69
C GLY A 131 4.03 -0.16 -13.66
N VAL A 132 2.80 0.20 -13.29
CA VAL A 132 1.96 -0.67 -12.45
C VAL A 132 1.32 -1.69 -13.38
N ALA A 133 1.79 -2.94 -13.31
CA ALA A 133 1.12 -4.05 -13.98
C ALA A 133 -0.30 -4.16 -13.41
N VAL A 134 -1.29 -3.66 -14.16
CA VAL A 134 -2.69 -4.01 -13.91
C VAL A 134 -2.79 -5.50 -14.21
N ALA A 135 -2.80 -6.31 -13.16
CA ALA A 135 -2.96 -7.75 -13.29
C ALA A 135 -4.27 -8.01 -14.05
N ARG A 136 -4.15 -8.69 -15.19
CA ARG A 136 -5.28 -9.24 -15.95
C ARG A 136 -5.95 -10.36 -15.17
#